data_AF-A0A3A0CYD1-F1
#
_entry.id   AF-A0A3A0CYD1-F1
#
_cell.length_a   1.000
_cell.length_b   1.000
_cell.length_c   1.000
_cell.angle_alpha   90.00
_cell.angle_beta   90.00
_cell.angle_gamma   90.00
#
_symmetry.space_group_name_H-M   'P 1'
#
loop_
_entity.id
_entity.type
_entity.pdbx_description
1 polymer ?
#
loop_
_entity_poly.entity_id
_entity_poly.type
_entity_poly.pdbx_seq_one_letter_code
_entity_poly.pdbx_strand_id
1 'polypeptide(L)'
;MIFNFEWWFDTSYRERLDEARHRCAAGHFPDIDPAKAMEDAAYKAFYDQLESRTIVYLRDGFSYEIRELIPSRSTSALTFECTPADDAYKVGAFVVTVPFEDIIRVEVFSYHPKEKPEDMPSIKGFSSAQVPPPPAKRIDDRPARREAQE
;
A
#
# COMPACT_ATOMS: atom_id res chain seq x y z
N MET A 1 2.85 -2.58 -19.65
CA MET A 1 2.60 -2.07 -18.28
C MET A 1 1.35 -2.78 -17.77
N ILE A 2 1.40 -3.42 -16.59
CA ILE A 2 0.41 -4.45 -16.19
C ILE A 2 -0.77 -3.91 -15.34
N PHE A 3 -0.59 -2.77 -14.65
CA PHE A 3 -1.61 -2.17 -13.76
C PHE A 3 -2.29 -0.99 -14.46
N ASN A 4 -3.24 -1.27 -15.34
CA ASN A 4 -4.03 -0.25 -16.05
C ASN A 4 -5.48 -0.24 -15.57
N PHE A 5 -6.33 0.59 -16.17
CA PHE A 5 -7.75 0.68 -15.80
C PHE A 5 -8.45 -0.69 -15.77
N GLU A 6 -8.25 -1.53 -16.80
CA GLU A 6 -8.89 -2.85 -16.90
C GLU A 6 -8.47 -3.77 -15.75
N TRP A 7 -7.18 -3.76 -15.38
CA TRP A 7 -6.69 -4.57 -14.26
C TRP A 7 -7.46 -4.28 -12.95
N TRP A 8 -7.74 -3.00 -12.67
CA TRP A 8 -8.38 -2.56 -11.43
C TRP A 8 -9.90 -2.68 -11.43
N PHE A 9 -10.55 -2.43 -12.56
CA PHE A 9 -12.01 -2.30 -12.64
C PHE A 9 -12.72 -3.49 -13.31
N ASP A 10 -11.98 -4.41 -13.93
CA ASP A 10 -12.52 -5.66 -14.48
C ASP A 10 -12.36 -6.84 -13.51
N THR A 11 -12.32 -8.09 -14.01
CA THR A 11 -12.23 -9.30 -13.17
C THR A 11 -10.87 -9.48 -12.50
N SER A 12 -9.78 -8.97 -13.07
CA SER A 12 -8.41 -9.24 -12.62
C SER A 12 -8.17 -8.90 -11.15
N TYR A 13 -8.58 -7.71 -10.71
CA TYR A 13 -8.44 -7.32 -9.31
C TYR A 13 -9.27 -8.21 -8.36
N ARG A 14 -10.50 -8.55 -8.75
CA ARG A 14 -11.37 -9.45 -7.96
C ARG A 14 -10.79 -10.85 -7.85
N GLU A 15 -10.20 -11.38 -8.92
CA GLU A 15 -9.52 -12.66 -8.91
C GLU A 15 -8.29 -12.65 -7.99
N ARG A 16 -7.57 -11.54 -7.86
CA ARG A 16 -6.47 -11.42 -6.89
C ARG A 16 -6.95 -11.40 -5.45
N LEU A 17 -8.08 -10.74 -5.17
CA LEU A 17 -8.72 -10.76 -3.86
C LEU A 17 -9.18 -12.17 -3.49
N ASP A 18 -9.85 -12.85 -4.41
CA ASP A 18 -10.33 -14.23 -4.23
C ASP A 18 -9.17 -15.21 -3.98
N GLU A 19 -8.14 -15.15 -4.81
CA GLU A 19 -6.93 -15.97 -4.67
C GLU A 19 -6.25 -15.76 -3.31
N ALA A 20 -6.14 -14.52 -2.83
CA ALA A 20 -5.55 -14.22 -1.53
C ALA A 20 -6.35 -14.85 -0.38
N ARG A 21 -7.70 -14.80 -0.45
CA ARG A 21 -8.58 -15.43 0.54
C ARG A 21 -8.46 -16.94 0.50
N HIS A 22 -8.45 -17.53 -0.69
CA HIS A 22 -8.27 -18.97 -0.87
C HIS A 22 -6.94 -19.44 -0.27
N ARG A 23 -5.83 -18.73 -0.54
CA ARG A 23 -4.52 -19.07 0.04
C ARG A 23 -4.48 -18.92 1.56
N CYS A 24 -5.12 -17.88 2.10
CA CYS A 24 -5.22 -17.69 3.54
C CYS A 24 -6.00 -18.82 4.21
N ALA A 25 -7.18 -19.19 3.67
CA ALA A 25 -7.98 -20.29 4.19
C ALA A 25 -7.28 -21.65 4.04
N ALA A 26 -6.65 -21.93 2.90
CA ALA A 26 -5.87 -23.15 2.70
C ALA A 26 -4.69 -23.27 3.67
N GLY A 27 -4.05 -22.15 4.04
CA GLY A 27 -3.02 -22.12 5.08
C GLY A 27 -3.56 -22.44 6.48
N HIS A 28 -4.80 -22.07 6.78
CA HIS A 28 -5.46 -22.35 8.06
C HIS A 28 -6.00 -23.80 8.14
N PHE A 29 -6.39 -24.38 7.01
CA PHE A 29 -6.90 -25.76 6.91
C PHE A 29 -6.02 -26.62 5.98
N PRO A 30 -4.78 -26.95 6.39
CA PRO A 30 -3.83 -27.64 5.51
C PRO A 30 -4.24 -29.06 5.13
N ASP A 31 -5.13 -29.69 5.89
CA ASP A 31 -5.57 -31.07 5.70
C ASP A 31 -6.78 -31.21 4.76
N ILE A 32 -7.39 -30.10 4.33
CA ILE A 32 -8.55 -30.11 3.44
C ILE A 32 -8.08 -30.12 1.98
N ASP A 33 -8.62 -31.04 1.18
CA ASP A 33 -8.38 -31.09 -0.27
C ASP A 33 -8.88 -29.79 -0.93
N PRO A 34 -8.00 -29.00 -1.59
CA PRO A 34 -8.39 -27.75 -2.24
C PRO A 34 -9.54 -27.90 -3.23
N ALA A 35 -9.68 -29.06 -3.90
CA ALA A 35 -10.76 -29.30 -4.86
C ALA A 35 -12.15 -29.39 -4.21
N LYS A 36 -12.20 -29.70 -2.91
CA LYS A 36 -13.44 -29.87 -2.12
C LYS A 36 -13.56 -28.85 -1.00
N ALA A 37 -12.62 -27.92 -0.88
CA ALA A 37 -12.53 -27.02 0.26
C ALA A 37 -13.80 -26.17 0.46
N MET A 38 -14.44 -25.73 -0.63
CA MET A 38 -15.68 -24.94 -0.55
C MET A 38 -16.92 -25.76 -0.17
N GLU A 39 -16.84 -27.09 -0.18
CA GLU A 39 -17.90 -27.99 0.31
C GLU A 39 -17.81 -28.21 1.83
N ASP A 40 -16.62 -28.00 2.42
CA ASP A 40 -16.41 -28.08 3.85
C ASP A 40 -17.01 -26.85 4.56
N ALA A 41 -17.89 -27.10 5.54
CA ALA A 41 -18.62 -26.05 6.23
C ALA A 41 -17.70 -25.14 7.07
N ALA A 42 -16.64 -25.69 7.66
CA ALA A 42 -15.71 -24.91 8.49
C ALA A 42 -14.79 -24.05 7.62
N TYR A 43 -14.24 -24.62 6.56
CA TYR A 43 -13.45 -23.90 5.57
C TYR A 43 -14.24 -22.75 4.97
N LYS A 44 -15.46 -23.02 4.50
CA LYS A 44 -16.32 -21.99 3.90
C LYS A 44 -16.65 -20.88 4.90
N ALA A 45 -17.01 -21.24 6.14
CA ALA A 45 -17.32 -20.25 7.17
C ALA A 45 -16.11 -19.37 7.52
N PHE A 46 -14.90 -19.93 7.55
CA PHE A 46 -13.67 -19.17 7.76
C PHE A 46 -13.35 -18.28 6.55
N TYR A 47 -13.39 -18.83 5.35
CA TYR A 47 -13.18 -18.09 4.10
C TYR A 47 -14.11 -16.88 4.03
N ASP A 48 -15.40 -17.05 4.32
CA ASP A 48 -16.42 -15.99 4.28
C ASP A 48 -16.15 -14.86 5.29
N GLN A 49 -15.41 -15.12 6.38
CA GLN A 49 -15.00 -14.14 7.40
C GLN A 49 -13.68 -13.42 7.08
N LEU A 50 -12.94 -13.86 6.06
CA LEU A 50 -11.66 -13.23 5.70
C LEU A 50 -11.87 -11.82 5.15
N GLU A 51 -11.08 -10.89 5.68
CA GLU A 51 -10.90 -9.55 5.12
C GLU A 51 -9.70 -9.55 4.18
N SER A 52 -9.74 -8.68 3.16
CA SER A 52 -8.62 -8.49 2.23
C SER A 52 -8.23 -7.02 2.18
N ARG A 53 -6.93 -6.78 2.04
CA ARG A 53 -6.34 -5.45 1.99
C ARG A 53 -5.41 -5.40 0.77
N THR A 54 -5.44 -4.25 0.11
CA THR A 54 -4.66 -4.01 -1.11
C THR A 54 -3.71 -2.86 -0.87
N ILE A 55 -2.44 -3.07 -1.17
CA ILE A 55 -1.37 -2.07 -1.03
C ILE A 55 -0.82 -1.77 -2.41
N VAL A 56 -0.75 -0.49 -2.75
CA VAL A 56 -0.05 -0.01 -3.94
C VAL A 56 1.28 0.61 -3.56
N TYR A 57 2.32 0.26 -4.32
CA TYR A 57 3.65 0.84 -4.21
C TYR A 57 3.90 1.71 -5.42
N LEU A 58 4.36 2.93 -5.16
CA LEU A 58 4.64 3.93 -6.17
C LEU A 58 6.15 4.08 -6.42
N ARG A 59 6.48 4.58 -7.60
CA ARG A 59 7.87 4.81 -8.04
C ARG A 59 8.63 5.82 -7.16
N ASP A 60 7.91 6.75 -6.54
CA ASP A 60 8.43 7.75 -5.61
C ASP A 60 8.78 7.18 -4.22
N GLY A 61 8.55 5.87 -4.00
CA GLY A 61 8.83 5.18 -2.75
C GLY A 61 7.69 5.24 -1.74
N PHE A 62 6.55 5.85 -2.08
CA PHE A 62 5.37 5.85 -1.24
C PHE A 62 4.56 4.57 -1.43
N SER A 63 3.77 4.22 -0.40
CA SER A 63 2.79 3.15 -0.50
C SER A 63 1.49 3.56 0.17
N TYR A 64 0.39 3.05 -0.37
CA TYR A 64 -0.94 3.34 0.12
C TYR A 64 -1.72 2.04 0.27
N GLU A 65 -2.44 1.93 1.37
CA GLU A 65 -3.49 0.94 1.51
C GLU A 65 -4.78 1.48 0.89
N ILE A 66 -5.28 0.76 -0.11
CA ILE A 66 -6.57 1.07 -0.73
C ILE A 66 -7.68 0.60 0.21
N ARG A 67 -8.51 1.54 0.63
CA ARG A 67 -9.76 1.28 1.34
C ARG A 67 -10.91 1.09 0.37
N GLU A 68 -11.04 1.98 -0.61
CA GLU A 68 -12.11 1.94 -1.61
C GLU A 68 -11.61 2.42 -2.97
N LEU A 69 -11.91 1.69 -4.04
CA LEU A 69 -11.68 2.15 -5.40
C LEU A 69 -12.77 3.16 -5.78
N ILE A 70 -12.36 4.32 -6.30
CA ILE A 70 -13.29 5.36 -6.73
C ILE A 70 -13.30 5.36 -8.26
N PRO A 71 -14.40 4.93 -8.90
CA PRO A 71 -14.52 4.95 -10.35
C PRO A 71 -14.38 6.38 -10.86
N SER A 72 -13.35 6.63 -11.65
CA SER A 72 -13.15 7.93 -12.30
C SER A 72 -13.45 7.81 -13.79
N ARG A 73 -13.81 8.94 -14.43
CA ARG A 73 -13.96 8.99 -15.89
C ARG A 73 -12.63 8.95 -16.63
N SER A 74 -11.51 9.09 -15.92
CA SER A 74 -10.16 9.01 -16.47
C SER A 74 -9.71 7.56 -16.52
N THR A 75 -9.17 7.14 -17.66
CA THR A 75 -8.57 5.80 -17.86
C THR A 75 -7.04 5.82 -17.76
N SER A 76 -6.43 6.95 -17.37
CA SER A 76 -4.97 7.10 -17.26
C SER A 76 -4.44 7.04 -15.82
N ALA A 77 -5.32 7.08 -14.82
CA ALA A 77 -4.96 7.12 -13.41
C ALA A 77 -5.92 6.25 -12.57
N LEU A 78 -5.41 5.76 -11.45
CA LEU A 78 -6.19 5.11 -10.40
C LEU A 78 -6.59 6.15 -9.36
N THR A 79 -7.88 6.23 -9.04
CA THR A 79 -8.38 7.03 -7.91
C THR A 79 -8.93 6.10 -6.83
N PHE A 80 -8.53 6.34 -5.59
CA PHE A 80 -8.96 5.51 -4.46
C PHE A 80 -8.98 6.31 -3.15
N GLU A 81 -9.79 5.85 -2.20
CA GLU A 81 -9.68 6.24 -0.80
C GLU A 81 -8.60 5.41 -0.12
N CYS A 82 -7.77 6.04 0.72
CA CYS A 82 -6.78 5.35 1.54
C CYS A 82 -6.89 5.70 3.02
N THR A 83 -6.50 4.75 3.89
CA THR A 83 -6.37 4.98 5.32
C THR A 83 -4.98 5.56 5.63
N PRO A 84 -4.88 6.74 6.28
CA PRO A 84 -3.60 7.30 6.66
C PRO A 84 -2.93 6.43 7.75
N ALA A 85 -1.63 6.24 7.63
CA ALA A 85 -0.83 5.47 8.58
C ALA A 85 -0.71 6.14 9.96
N ASP A 86 -0.80 7.48 9.98
CA ASP A 86 -0.69 8.31 11.17
C ASP A 86 -2.07 8.51 11.82
N ASP A 87 -2.15 8.14 13.10
CA ASP A 87 -3.35 8.21 13.93
C ASP A 87 -3.94 9.62 14.01
N ALA A 88 -3.10 10.66 13.94
CA ALA A 88 -3.55 12.05 13.97
C ALA A 88 -4.47 12.40 12.79
N TYR A 89 -4.35 11.67 11.67
CA TYR A 89 -5.10 11.92 10.45
C TYR A 89 -6.26 10.93 10.21
N LYS A 90 -6.49 9.97 11.12
CA LYS A 90 -7.58 8.97 11.01
C LYS A 90 -8.99 9.55 11.17
N VAL A 91 -9.11 10.86 11.41
CA VAL A 91 -10.40 11.60 11.49
C VAL A 91 -10.98 11.98 10.12
N GLY A 92 -10.23 11.80 9.03
CA GLY A 92 -10.64 12.17 7.67
C GLY A 92 -10.57 11.03 6.66
N ALA A 93 -10.99 11.33 5.42
CA ALA A 93 -10.84 10.45 4.26
C ALA A 93 -9.85 11.08 3.27
N PHE A 94 -8.84 10.33 2.85
CA PHE A 94 -7.90 10.76 1.83
C PHE A 94 -8.28 10.14 0.49
N VAL A 95 -8.54 10.99 -0.49
CA VAL A 95 -8.73 10.57 -1.88
C VAL A 95 -7.44 10.83 -2.64
N VAL A 96 -6.81 9.76 -3.13
CA VAL A 96 -5.54 9.82 -3.85
C VAL A 96 -5.80 9.46 -5.31
N THR A 97 -5.19 10.20 -6.23
CA THR A 97 -5.16 9.88 -7.65
C THR A 97 -3.71 9.71 -8.09
N VAL A 98 -3.38 8.55 -8.64
CA VAL A 98 -2.02 8.22 -9.08
C VAL A 98 -2.04 7.79 -10.55
N PRO A 99 -1.13 8.29 -11.39
CA PRO A 99 -0.94 7.75 -12.74
C PRO A 99 -0.65 6.25 -12.68
N PHE A 100 -1.21 5.48 -13.61
CA PHE A 100 -0.91 4.03 -13.67
C PHE A 100 0.57 3.76 -13.87
N GLU A 101 1.29 4.68 -14.51
CA GLU A 101 2.71 4.55 -14.76
C GLU A 101 3.60 4.64 -13.53
N ASP A 102 3.08 5.22 -12.46
CA ASP A 102 3.78 5.34 -11.18
C ASP A 102 3.59 4.11 -10.31
N ILE A 103 2.59 3.25 -10.59
CA ILE A 103 2.37 2.02 -9.83
C ILE A 103 3.41 0.97 -10.26
N ILE A 104 4.31 0.64 -9.34
CA ILE A 104 5.39 -0.33 -9.58
C ILE A 104 5.08 -1.72 -9.03
N ARG A 105 4.20 -1.83 -8.03
CA ARG A 105 3.78 -3.10 -7.42
C ARG A 105 2.42 -2.95 -6.76
N VAL A 106 1.62 -4.02 -6.82
CA VAL A 106 0.39 -4.17 -6.05
C VAL A 106 0.50 -5.44 -5.22
N GLU A 107 0.20 -5.35 -3.93
CA GLU A 107 0.11 -6.49 -3.03
C GLU A 107 -1.32 -6.63 -2.53
N VAL A 108 -1.85 -7.85 -2.58
CA VAL A 108 -3.17 -8.19 -2.04
C VAL A 108 -2.94 -9.26 -0.99
N PHE A 109 -3.41 -9.03 0.23
CA PHE A 109 -3.32 -9.99 1.31
C PHE A 109 -4.67 -10.15 1.99
N SER A 110 -4.91 -11.35 2.54
CA SER A 110 -6.12 -11.65 3.29
C SER A 110 -5.78 -12.17 4.67
N TYR A 111 -6.64 -11.89 5.64
CA TYR A 111 -6.46 -12.28 7.04
C TYR A 111 -7.80 -12.46 7.72
N HIS A 112 -7.82 -13.25 8.80
CA HIS A 112 -9.00 -13.38 9.64
C HIS A 112 -8.99 -12.27 10.72
N PRO A 113 -10.05 -11.47 10.89
CA PRO A 113 -10.05 -10.32 11.81
C PRO A 113 -9.70 -10.64 13.27
N LYS A 114 -10.01 -11.86 13.73
CA LYS A 114 -9.67 -12.33 15.08
C LYS A 114 -8.22 -12.79 15.23
N GLU A 115 -7.56 -13.09 14.12
CA GLU A 115 -6.15 -13.48 14.06
C GLU A 115 -5.26 -12.30 13.68
N LYS A 116 -5.86 -11.11 13.54
CA LYS A 116 -5.16 -9.87 13.22
C LYS A 116 -4.04 -9.66 14.26
N PRO A 117 -2.77 -9.62 13.84
CA PRO A 117 -1.69 -9.24 14.73
C PRO A 117 -1.94 -7.84 15.29
N GLU A 118 -1.82 -7.68 16.62
CA GLU A 118 -1.93 -6.36 17.28
C GLU A 118 -0.91 -5.36 16.69
N ASP A 119 0.28 -5.87 16.36
CA ASP A 119 1.35 -5.18 15.63
C ASP A 119 1.36 -5.57 14.14
N MET A 120 0.21 -5.51 13.45
CA MET A 120 0.29 -5.42 12.00
C MET A 120 1.07 -4.13 11.71
N PRO A 121 2.25 -4.20 11.04
CA PRO A 121 3.03 -3.00 10.81
C PRO A 121 2.13 -2.01 10.08
N SER A 122 1.78 -0.91 10.76
CA SER A 122 1.18 0.24 10.10
C SER A 122 2.15 0.58 8.99
N ILE A 123 1.76 0.30 7.75
CA ILE A 123 2.63 0.50 6.60
C ILE A 123 2.77 2.02 6.50
N LYS A 124 3.88 2.52 7.05
CA LYS A 124 4.23 3.93 7.02
C LYS A 124 4.45 4.32 5.57
N GLY A 125 3.39 4.80 4.90
CA GLY A 125 3.59 5.81 3.87
C GLY A 125 4.09 7.07 4.58
N PHE A 126 5.31 7.53 4.28
CA PHE A 126 5.67 8.90 3.93
C PHE A 126 7.22 9.07 3.94
N SER A 127 7.77 9.41 2.76
CA SER A 127 9.14 9.86 2.44
C SER A 127 10.27 8.82 2.41
N SER A 128 10.85 8.62 1.22
CA SER A 128 12.30 8.39 1.13
C SER A 128 12.99 9.66 1.63
N ALA A 129 13.72 9.54 2.74
CA ALA A 129 14.70 10.53 3.15
C ALA A 129 15.73 10.76 2.02
N GLN A 130 15.42 11.65 1.08
CA GLN A 130 16.46 12.43 0.42
C GLN A 130 16.87 13.48 1.43
N VAL A 131 17.74 13.11 2.36
CA VAL A 131 18.62 14.10 2.98
C VAL A 131 19.45 14.64 1.81
N PRO A 132 19.33 15.92 1.41
CA PRO A 132 20.28 16.49 0.47
C PRO A 132 21.66 16.33 1.10
N PRO A 133 22.71 15.95 0.35
CA PRO A 133 24.05 15.96 0.91
C PRO A 133 24.30 17.33 1.55
N PRO A 134 24.86 17.41 2.77
CA PRO A 134 25.15 18.68 3.39
C PRO A 134 25.96 19.53 2.39
N PRO A 135 25.65 20.83 2.24
CA PRO A 135 26.36 21.67 1.30
C PRO A 135 27.86 21.53 1.57
N ALA A 136 28.64 21.27 0.51
CA ALA A 136 30.08 21.16 0.60
C ALA A 136 30.60 22.38 1.39
N LYS A 137 31.28 22.13 2.52
CA LYS A 137 31.89 23.19 3.31
C LYS A 137 32.83 23.95 2.37
N ARG A 138 32.44 25.18 1.96
CA ARG A 138 33.38 26.13 1.40
C ARG A 138 34.41 26.41 2.48
N ILE A 139 35.61 25.85 2.29
CA ILE A 139 36.79 26.32 3.00
C ILE A 139 37.13 27.67 2.36
N ASP A 140 36.45 28.72 2.81
CA ASP A 140 36.94 30.09 2.63
C ASP A 140 37.83 30.41 3.84
N ASP A 141 39.04 29.84 3.81
CA ASP A 141 40.17 30.34 4.59
C ASP A 141 40.60 31.68 4.01
N ARG A 142 40.05 32.78 4.56
CA ARG A 142 40.67 34.09 4.43
C ARG A 142 40.42 34.93 5.69
N PRO A 143 41.39 35.03 6.61
CA PRO A 143 41.25 35.91 7.77
C PRO A 143 41.17 37.37 7.29
N ALA A 144 40.15 38.07 7.81
CA ALA A 144 39.84 39.45 7.53
C ALA A 144 41.02 40.37 7.92
N ARG A 145 41.42 41.21 6.95
CA ARG A 145 42.35 42.32 7.13
C ARG A 145 41.71 43.31 8.10
N ARG A 146 42.33 43.53 9.27
CA ARG A 146 41.93 44.57 10.22
C ARG A 146 42.03 45.94 9.55
N GLU A 147 40.92 46.67 9.52
CA GLU A 147 40.89 48.08 9.14
C GLU A 147 41.55 48.92 10.24
N ALA A 148 42.37 49.87 9.78
CA ALA A 148 42.93 50.93 10.58
C ALA A 148 41.91 52.07 10.65
N GLN A 149 41.59 52.52 11.86
CA GLN A 149 41.08 53.86 12.14
C GLN A 149 41.75 54.36 13.41
N GLU A 150 42.82 55.14 13.22
CA GLU A 150 43.08 56.46 13.84
C GLU A 150 44.28 57.10 13.13
#